data_AF-A0A2N2MSQ3-F1
#
_entry.id   AF-A0A2N2MSQ3-F1
#
_cell.length_a   1.000
_cell.length_b   1.000
_cell.length_c   1.000
_cell.angle_alpha   90.00
_cell.angle_beta   90.00
_cell.angle_gamma   90.00
#
_symmetry.space_group_name_H-M   'P 1'
#
loop_
_entity.id
_entity.type
_entity.pdbx_description
1 polymer ?
#
loop_
_entity_poly.entity_id
_entity_poly.type
_entity_poly.pdbx_seq_one_letter_code
_entity_poly.pdbx_strand_id
1 'polypeptide(L)'
;MYIGSRSSPVFIRVYDKVAQSLVDGDYQYWLDIWGGFTGDVTRIEWEVKPKDGNFYDDLKDFSLFNGFSIRELMNYLLDWGRLCDENPDDSNRRRWPDSQFWADLRAFVIKWCEGIDWPTSRLGKSFHGVSPAYLKFVSGTLSGAMARLSENDPSMFALFDELNKRGETIESINRKAKMKASIIKRL
;
A
#
# COMPACT_ATOMS: atom_id res chain seq x y z
N MET A 1 5.95 0.63 -24.00
CA MET A 1 6.53 -0.64 -23.55
C MET A 1 5.48 -1.43 -22.76
N TYR A 2 5.45 -2.75 -22.96
CA TYR A 2 4.52 -3.68 -22.31
C TYR A 2 5.33 -4.82 -21.68
N ILE A 3 5.13 -5.13 -20.40
CA ILE A 3 5.84 -6.20 -19.69
C ILE A 3 4.81 -7.14 -19.06
N GLY A 4 4.95 -8.44 -19.35
CA GLY A 4 3.97 -9.47 -18.99
C GLY A 4 2.91 -9.68 -20.07
N SER A 5 2.01 -10.63 -19.84
CA SER A 5 0.88 -10.89 -20.73
C SER A 5 -0.35 -10.09 -20.29
N ARG A 6 -1.22 -9.71 -21.21
CA ARG A 6 -2.54 -9.18 -20.82
C ARG A 6 -3.39 -10.20 -20.07
N SER A 7 -3.10 -11.49 -20.18
CA SER A 7 -3.75 -12.54 -19.38
C SER A 7 -3.07 -12.82 -18.05
N SER A 8 -1.88 -12.26 -17.78
CA SER A 8 -1.21 -12.52 -16.50
C SER A 8 -1.86 -11.73 -15.36
N PRO A 9 -1.72 -12.22 -14.11
CA PRO A 9 -2.28 -11.54 -12.94
C PRO A 9 -1.73 -10.15 -12.69
N VAL A 10 -0.52 -9.86 -13.19
CA VAL A 10 0.09 -8.54 -13.20
C VAL A 10 0.62 -8.24 -14.60
N PHE A 11 0.42 -7.01 -15.05
CA PHE A 11 0.86 -6.51 -16.36
C PHE A 11 1.27 -5.04 -16.23
N ILE A 12 2.44 -4.68 -16.78
CA ILE A 12 2.96 -3.30 -16.73
C ILE A 12 2.89 -2.65 -18.10
N ARG A 13 2.47 -1.38 -18.10
CA ARG A 13 2.51 -0.47 -19.23
C ARG A 13 3.35 0.74 -18.89
N VAL A 14 4.31 1.05 -19.75
CA VAL A 14 5.09 2.30 -19.69
C VAL A 14 4.96 3.00 -21.02
N TYR A 15 4.43 4.21 -21.04
CA TYR A 15 4.18 4.93 -22.28
C TYR A 15 4.23 6.45 -22.10
N ASP A 16 4.42 7.15 -23.21
CA ASP A 16 4.30 8.59 -23.31
C ASP A 16 2.83 8.99 -23.17
N LYS A 17 2.52 9.64 -22.05
CA LYS A 17 1.15 10.02 -21.71
C LYS A 17 0.74 11.32 -22.42
N VAL A 18 1.68 12.17 -22.80
CA VAL A 18 1.39 13.36 -23.62
C VAL A 18 0.94 12.92 -25.00
N ALA A 19 1.74 12.09 -25.67
CA ALA A 19 1.39 11.56 -26.99
C ALA A 19 0.05 10.82 -26.99
N GLN A 20 -0.18 9.94 -26.00
CA GLN A 20 -1.43 9.19 -25.92
C GLN A 20 -2.65 10.09 -25.65
N SER A 21 -2.54 11.13 -24.81
CA SER A 21 -3.67 12.02 -24.52
C SER A 21 -4.02 12.97 -25.66
N LEU A 22 -3.05 13.33 -26.49
CA LEU A 22 -3.29 14.06 -27.73
C LEU A 22 -4.08 13.22 -28.74
N VAL A 23 -3.73 11.93 -28.86
CA VAL A 23 -4.44 10.98 -29.74
C VAL A 23 -5.86 10.72 -29.26
N ASP A 24 -6.06 10.58 -27.95
CA ASP A 24 -7.37 10.30 -27.36
C ASP A 24 -8.25 11.57 -27.21
N GLY A 25 -7.69 12.75 -27.49
CA GLY A 25 -8.39 14.03 -27.43
C GLY A 25 -8.68 14.53 -26.02
N ASP A 26 -8.00 13.99 -25.00
CA ASP A 26 -8.19 14.33 -23.58
C ASP A 26 -7.03 15.13 -22.96
N TYR A 27 -6.13 15.66 -23.79
CA TYR A 27 -4.94 16.40 -23.34
C TYR A 27 -5.24 17.55 -22.36
N GLN A 28 -6.28 18.35 -22.60
CA GLN A 28 -6.61 19.47 -21.71
C GLN A 28 -7.00 19.01 -20.31
N TYR A 29 -7.72 17.89 -20.19
CA TYR A 29 -8.03 17.29 -18.90
C TYR A 29 -6.76 16.89 -18.15
N TRP A 30 -5.81 16.26 -18.85
CA TRP A 30 -4.55 15.85 -18.23
C TRP A 30 -3.65 17.02 -17.88
N LEU A 31 -3.62 18.07 -18.71
CA LEU A 31 -2.89 19.29 -18.43
C LEU A 31 -3.38 19.95 -17.13
N ASP A 32 -4.70 19.96 -16.90
CA ASP A 32 -5.28 20.44 -15.65
C ASP A 32 -4.85 19.55 -14.46
N ILE A 33 -4.88 18.22 -14.61
CA ILE A 33 -4.39 17.27 -13.59
C ILE A 33 -2.90 17.46 -13.28
N TRP A 34 -2.09 17.82 -14.27
CA TRP A 34 -0.66 18.10 -14.11
C TRP A 34 -0.37 19.51 -13.62
N GLY A 35 -1.39 20.30 -13.28
CA GLY A 35 -1.23 21.67 -12.80
C GLY A 35 -0.62 22.61 -13.84
N GLY A 36 -0.93 22.38 -15.13
CA GLY A 36 -0.43 23.18 -16.24
C GLY A 36 1.00 22.83 -16.69
N PHE A 37 1.57 21.71 -16.22
CA PHE A 37 2.88 21.26 -16.68
C PHE A 37 2.83 20.80 -18.15
N THR A 38 3.65 21.43 -19.00
CA THR A 38 3.68 21.20 -20.45
C THR A 38 4.90 20.40 -20.94
N GLY A 39 5.67 19.80 -20.02
CA GLY A 39 6.83 18.97 -20.38
C GLY A 39 6.47 17.51 -20.66
N ASP A 40 7.50 16.69 -20.82
CA ASP A 40 7.34 15.25 -21.08
C ASP A 40 6.75 14.52 -19.87
N VAL A 41 5.72 13.70 -20.09
CA VAL A 41 5.08 12.89 -19.04
C VAL A 41 5.08 11.42 -19.44
N THR A 42 5.84 10.62 -18.69
CA THR A 42 5.80 9.16 -18.79
C THR A 42 4.83 8.59 -17.76
N ARG A 43 3.90 7.73 -18.18
CA ARG A 43 3.01 7.00 -17.27
C ARG A 43 3.50 5.57 -17.11
N ILE A 44 3.65 5.15 -15.86
CA ILE A 44 3.84 3.76 -15.44
C ILE A 44 2.52 3.28 -14.85
N GLU A 45 1.98 2.21 -15.41
CA GLU A 45 0.69 1.66 -15.01
C GLU A 45 0.79 0.16 -14.80
N TRP A 46 0.48 -0.29 -13.58
CA TRP A 46 0.24 -1.69 -13.27
C TRP A 46 -1.24 -2.01 -13.41
N GLU A 47 -1.54 -3.02 -14.22
CA GLU A 47 -2.83 -3.68 -14.25
C GLU A 47 -2.73 -4.95 -13.41
N VAL A 48 -3.61 -5.08 -12.42
CA VAL A 48 -3.63 -6.21 -11.49
C VAL A 48 -4.98 -6.92 -11.62
N LYS A 49 -4.96 -8.25 -11.68
CA LYS A 49 -6.13 -9.13 -11.68
C LYS A 49 -6.13 -9.98 -10.40
N PRO A 50 -6.69 -9.47 -9.29
CA PRO A 50 -6.53 -10.09 -7.97
C PRO A 50 -7.04 -11.54 -7.90
N LYS A 51 -8.11 -11.85 -8.63
CA LYS A 51 -8.71 -13.19 -8.66
C LYS A 51 -7.81 -14.21 -9.36
N ASP A 52 -7.12 -13.80 -10.41
CA ASP A 52 -6.26 -14.69 -11.21
C ASP A 52 -4.89 -14.91 -10.56
N GLY A 53 -4.43 -13.97 -9.71
CA GLY A 53 -3.11 -14.00 -9.08
C GLY A 53 -3.06 -14.54 -7.65
N ASN A 54 -4.16 -15.10 -7.15
CA ASN A 54 -4.28 -15.57 -5.78
C ASN A 54 -3.83 -14.53 -4.72
N PHE A 55 -4.16 -13.25 -4.95
CA PHE A 55 -3.88 -12.17 -4.01
C PHE A 55 -4.73 -12.30 -2.73
N TYR A 56 -4.55 -11.42 -1.75
CA TYR A 56 -5.41 -11.42 -0.55
C TYR A 56 -6.88 -11.19 -0.91
N ASP A 57 -7.79 -11.76 -0.12
CA ASP A 57 -9.22 -11.78 -0.44
C ASP A 57 -9.84 -10.37 -0.45
N ASP A 58 -9.25 -9.44 0.29
CA ASP A 58 -9.66 -8.03 0.29
C ASP A 58 -9.32 -7.28 -1.00
N LEU A 59 -8.36 -7.78 -1.79
CA LEU A 59 -8.12 -7.31 -3.16
C LEU A 59 -9.06 -7.99 -4.18
N LYS A 60 -9.61 -9.17 -3.86
CA LYS A 60 -10.56 -9.90 -4.73
C LYS A 60 -12.01 -9.46 -4.51
N ASP A 61 -12.32 -9.00 -3.31
CA ASP A 61 -13.63 -8.58 -2.86
C ASP A 61 -13.54 -7.22 -2.16
N PHE A 62 -14.04 -6.19 -2.86
CA PHE A 62 -14.06 -4.82 -2.36
C PHE A 62 -14.80 -4.65 -1.02
N SER A 63 -15.73 -5.54 -0.67
CA SER A 63 -16.43 -5.46 0.62
C SER A 63 -15.51 -5.78 1.81
N LEU A 64 -14.41 -6.48 1.57
CA LEU A 64 -13.39 -6.82 2.56
C LEU A 64 -12.24 -5.81 2.58
N PHE A 65 -12.22 -4.88 1.63
CA PHE A 65 -11.12 -3.96 1.38
C PHE A 65 -10.90 -2.98 2.55
N ASN A 66 -9.71 -3.04 3.14
CA ASN A 66 -9.35 -2.25 4.33
C ASN A 66 -8.09 -1.38 4.11
N GLY A 67 -7.58 -1.33 2.88
CA GLY A 67 -6.39 -0.54 2.53
C GLY A 67 -5.04 -1.21 2.83
N PHE A 68 -4.99 -2.22 3.71
CA PHE A 68 -3.73 -2.88 4.08
C PHE A 68 -3.10 -3.61 2.89
N SER A 69 -3.87 -4.44 2.18
CA SER A 69 -3.33 -5.21 1.07
C SER A 69 -3.00 -4.38 -0.16
N ILE A 70 -3.45 -3.10 -0.26
CA ILE A 70 -2.88 -2.17 -1.25
C ILE A 70 -1.42 -1.89 -0.95
N ARG A 71 -1.04 -1.69 0.32
CA ARG A 71 0.37 -1.41 0.66
C ARG A 71 1.27 -2.59 0.31
N GLU A 72 0.83 -3.80 0.67
CA GLU A 72 1.55 -5.02 0.30
C GLU A 72 1.61 -5.21 -1.22
N LEU A 73 0.50 -4.94 -1.92
CA LEU A 73 0.46 -4.97 -3.38
C LEU A 73 1.45 -3.97 -3.99
N MET A 74 1.50 -2.73 -3.52
CA MET A 74 2.43 -1.72 -4.04
C MET A 74 3.88 -2.15 -3.87
N ASN A 75 4.25 -2.68 -2.70
CA ASN A 75 5.59 -3.21 -2.48
C ASN A 75 5.91 -4.37 -3.43
N TYR A 76 4.97 -5.31 -3.58
CA TYR A 76 5.11 -6.43 -4.52
C TYR A 76 5.29 -5.94 -5.96
N LEU A 77 4.52 -4.95 -6.40
CA LEU A 77 4.58 -4.42 -7.77
C LEU A 77 5.92 -3.71 -8.07
N LEU A 78 6.46 -2.98 -7.09
CA LEU A 78 7.78 -2.34 -7.19
C LEU A 78 8.92 -3.36 -7.26
N ASP A 79 8.77 -4.52 -6.61
CA ASP A 79 9.76 -5.59 -6.66
C ASP A 79 9.61 -6.45 -7.93
N TRP A 80 8.39 -6.64 -8.43
CA TRP A 80 8.12 -7.43 -9.64
C TRP A 80 8.69 -6.76 -10.90
N GLY A 81 8.54 -5.44 -11.01
CA GLY A 81 8.96 -4.66 -12.19
C GLY A 81 10.31 -3.98 -12.07
N ARG A 82 11.16 -4.40 -11.12
CA ARG A 82 12.34 -3.66 -10.64
C ARG A 82 13.31 -3.30 -11.76
N LEU A 83 13.63 -2.01 -11.90
CA LEU A 83 14.67 -1.50 -12.80
C LEU A 83 15.99 -1.30 -12.05
N CYS A 84 17.04 -2.00 -12.47
CA CYS A 84 18.34 -2.04 -11.80
C CYS A 84 19.45 -1.50 -12.70
N ASP A 85 20.46 -0.91 -12.09
CA ASP A 85 21.71 -0.62 -12.80
C ASP A 85 22.58 -1.88 -12.83
N GLU A 86 23.23 -2.12 -13.96
CA GLU A 86 24.10 -3.29 -14.13
C GLU A 86 25.29 -3.22 -13.17
N ASN A 87 25.56 -4.33 -12.47
CA ASN A 87 26.78 -4.50 -11.69
C ASN A 87 27.66 -5.57 -12.37
N PRO A 88 28.72 -5.17 -13.08
CA PRO A 88 29.60 -6.10 -13.80
C PRO A 88 30.27 -7.14 -12.89
N ASP A 89 30.44 -6.82 -11.61
CA ASP A 89 31.10 -7.67 -10.62
C ASP A 89 30.14 -8.66 -9.94
N ASP A 90 28.83 -8.58 -10.22
CA ASP A 90 27.83 -9.49 -9.65
C ASP A 90 26.99 -10.13 -10.76
N SER A 91 27.12 -11.45 -10.95
CA SER A 91 26.30 -12.18 -11.91
C SER A 91 24.84 -12.38 -11.47
N ASN A 92 24.53 -12.14 -10.19
CA ASN A 92 23.17 -12.27 -9.65
C ASN A 92 22.42 -10.94 -9.73
N ARG A 93 21.63 -10.79 -10.80
CA ARG A 93 20.80 -9.61 -11.07
C ARG A 93 19.83 -9.21 -9.94
N ARG A 94 19.46 -10.13 -9.05
CA ARG A 94 18.59 -9.82 -7.89
C ARG A 94 19.26 -8.94 -6.85
N ARG A 95 20.60 -8.92 -6.82
CA ARG A 95 21.42 -8.12 -5.88
C ARG A 95 21.89 -6.80 -6.49
N TRP A 96 21.61 -6.57 -7.77
CA TRP A 96 21.95 -5.32 -8.41
C TRP A 96 21.24 -4.15 -7.69
N PRO A 97 21.86 -2.97 -7.63
CA PRO A 97 21.19 -1.82 -7.06
C PRO A 97 20.00 -1.40 -7.94
N ASP A 98 18.96 -0.87 -7.31
CA ASP A 98 17.90 -0.16 -8.03
C ASP A 98 18.52 1.00 -8.81
N SER A 99 18.08 1.22 -10.04
CA SER A 99 18.41 2.46 -10.76
C SER A 99 17.91 3.67 -9.98
N GLN A 100 18.55 4.83 -10.15
CA GLN A 100 18.16 6.05 -9.42
C GLN A 100 16.66 6.36 -9.56
N PHE A 101 16.12 6.25 -10.78
CA PHE A 101 14.71 6.44 -11.05
C PHE A 101 13.81 5.50 -10.23
N TRP A 102 14.19 4.22 -10.13
CA TRP A 102 13.39 3.22 -9.41
C TRP A 102 13.48 3.40 -7.90
N ALA A 103 14.66 3.78 -7.39
CA ALA A 103 14.86 4.13 -5.99
C ALA A 103 13.98 5.34 -5.59
N ASP A 104 13.95 6.38 -6.43
CA ASP A 104 13.11 7.57 -6.20
C ASP A 104 11.61 7.22 -6.24
N LEU A 105 11.19 6.38 -7.19
CA LEU A 105 9.81 5.89 -7.27
C LEU A 105 9.42 5.11 -6.02
N ARG A 106 10.31 4.23 -5.53
CA ARG A 106 10.09 3.46 -4.30
C ARG A 106 9.93 4.38 -3.10
N ALA A 107 10.81 5.38 -2.96
CA ALA A 107 10.72 6.37 -1.89
C ALA A 107 9.42 7.18 -1.97
N PHE A 108 9.00 7.58 -3.17
CA PHE A 108 7.73 8.26 -3.41
C PHE A 108 6.53 7.40 -2.97
N VAL A 109 6.48 6.14 -3.39
CA VAL A 109 5.38 5.22 -3.03
C VAL A 109 5.34 4.96 -1.52
N ILE A 110 6.50 4.80 -0.86
CA ILE A 110 6.56 4.65 0.61
C ILE A 110 5.96 5.89 1.28
N LYS A 111 6.42 7.08 0.90
CA LYS A 111 5.91 8.36 1.42
C LYS A 111 4.42 8.54 1.14
N TRP A 112 3.95 8.10 -0.02
CA TRP A 112 2.54 8.17 -0.39
C TRP A 112 1.68 7.16 0.40
N CYS A 113 2.19 5.95 0.67
CA CYS A 113 1.51 4.97 1.51
C CYS A 113 1.39 5.41 2.98
N GLU A 114 2.28 6.29 3.44
CA GLU A 114 2.25 6.89 4.76
C GLU A 114 1.20 8.02 4.83
N GLY A 115 0.18 7.83 5.68
CA GLY A 115 -0.80 8.88 5.99
C GLY A 115 -2.01 8.96 5.06
N ILE A 116 -2.11 8.12 4.03
CA ILE A 116 -3.31 8.02 3.17
C ILE A 116 -4.29 6.98 3.71
N ASP A 117 -5.53 7.41 3.89
CA ASP A 117 -6.69 6.53 4.05
C ASP A 117 -7.21 6.17 2.66
N TRP A 118 -7.20 4.88 2.34
CA TRP A 118 -7.58 4.41 1.01
C TRP A 118 -9.11 4.47 0.90
N PRO A 119 -9.68 5.18 -0.08
CA PRO A 119 -11.13 5.20 -0.23
C PRO A 119 -11.62 3.79 -0.51
N THR A 120 -12.30 3.19 0.46
CA THR A 120 -12.81 1.81 0.41
C THR A 120 -14.09 1.67 -0.41
N SER A 121 -14.49 2.71 -1.17
CA SER A 121 -15.68 2.64 -2.01
C SER A 121 -15.49 3.25 -3.39
N ARG A 122 -16.18 2.62 -4.35
CA ARG A 122 -16.21 2.95 -5.78
C ARG A 122 -16.83 4.33 -6.09
N LEU A 123 -17.35 5.05 -5.09
CA LEU A 123 -18.09 6.31 -5.24
C LEU A 123 -17.77 7.36 -4.15
N GLY A 124 -16.71 7.19 -3.36
CA GLY A 124 -16.34 8.18 -2.32
C GLY A 124 -17.33 8.29 -1.15
N LYS A 125 -18.21 7.30 -0.94
CA LYS A 125 -19.01 7.18 0.28
C LYS A 125 -18.30 6.28 1.28
N SER A 126 -18.00 6.83 2.44
CA SER A 126 -17.30 6.20 3.56
C SER A 126 -18.06 4.99 4.10
N PHE A 127 -17.41 3.83 4.12
CA PHE A 127 -17.87 2.69 4.91
C PHE A 127 -17.35 2.86 6.34
N HIS A 128 -18.18 3.39 7.24
CA HIS A 128 -17.81 3.67 8.64
C HIS A 128 -17.92 2.44 9.57
N GLY A 129 -17.84 1.22 9.04
CA GLY A 129 -18.04 -0.01 9.80
C GLY A 129 -16.73 -0.70 10.21
N VAL A 130 -16.73 -1.34 11.37
CA VAL A 130 -15.68 -2.30 11.74
C VAL A 130 -15.95 -3.62 11.01
N SER A 131 -15.08 -4.01 10.08
CA SER A 131 -15.27 -5.23 9.29
C SER A 131 -14.95 -6.51 10.09
N PRO A 132 -15.55 -7.67 9.75
CA PRO A 132 -15.20 -8.95 10.38
C PRO A 132 -13.70 -9.30 10.25
N ALA A 133 -13.06 -8.95 9.14
CA ALA A 133 -11.62 -9.15 8.94
C ALA A 133 -10.78 -8.30 9.90
N TYR A 134 -11.17 -7.04 10.13
CA TYR A 134 -10.51 -6.19 11.12
C TYR A 134 -10.65 -6.76 12.54
N LEU A 135 -11.84 -7.23 12.92
CA LEU A 135 -12.04 -7.89 14.22
C LEU A 135 -11.15 -9.13 14.37
N LYS A 136 -11.03 -9.94 13.32
CA LYS A 136 -10.17 -11.12 13.30
C LYS A 136 -8.68 -10.75 13.42
N PHE A 137 -8.26 -9.70 12.72
CA PHE A 137 -6.89 -9.17 12.82
C PHE A 137 -6.60 -8.69 14.24
N VAL A 138 -7.42 -7.80 14.80
CA VAL A 138 -7.23 -7.27 16.16
C VAL A 138 -7.19 -8.40 17.19
N SER A 139 -8.14 -9.33 17.12
CA SER A 139 -8.18 -10.50 18.00
C SER A 139 -6.91 -11.34 17.87
N GLY A 140 -6.46 -11.64 16.65
CA GLY A 140 -5.26 -12.44 16.40
C GLY A 140 -3.98 -11.74 16.86
N THR A 141 -3.87 -10.43 16.63
CA THR A 141 -2.73 -9.63 17.10
C THR A 141 -2.67 -9.58 18.62
N LEU A 142 -3.81 -9.36 19.31
CA LEU A 142 -3.86 -9.37 20.78
C LEU A 142 -3.48 -10.75 21.33
N SER A 143 -4.05 -11.83 20.78
CA SER A 143 -3.70 -13.20 21.18
C SER A 143 -2.22 -13.52 20.96
N GLY A 144 -1.67 -13.14 19.80
CA GLY A 144 -0.26 -13.35 19.47
C GLY A 144 0.70 -12.47 20.28
N ALA A 145 0.25 -11.30 20.74
CA ALA A 145 1.00 -10.43 21.64
C ALA A 145 1.00 -11.00 23.07
N MET A 146 -0.15 -11.43 23.59
CA MET A 146 -0.25 -12.11 24.89
C MET A 146 0.64 -13.35 24.92
N ALA A 147 0.62 -14.17 23.87
CA ALA A 147 1.43 -15.38 23.80
C ALA A 147 2.95 -15.12 23.77
N ARG A 148 3.41 -13.96 23.26
CA ARG A 148 4.84 -13.64 23.09
C ARG A 148 5.42 -12.75 24.18
N LEU A 149 4.59 -11.88 24.76
CA LEU A 149 5.03 -10.93 25.77
C LEU A 149 4.71 -11.45 27.18
N SER A 150 3.69 -12.29 27.30
CA SER A 150 3.17 -12.77 28.59
C SER A 150 3.17 -14.30 28.63
N GLU A 151 4.27 -14.93 28.20
CA GLU A 151 4.38 -16.39 28.01
C GLU A 151 3.92 -17.22 29.23
N ASN A 152 4.20 -16.73 30.44
CA ASN A 152 3.88 -17.44 31.69
C ASN A 152 2.46 -17.17 32.21
N ASP A 153 1.81 -16.11 31.75
CA ASP A 153 0.42 -15.76 32.10
C ASP A 153 -0.22 -14.96 30.94
N PRO A 154 -0.69 -15.64 29.87
CA PRO A 154 -1.23 -14.98 28.69
C PRO A 154 -2.58 -14.31 29.00
N SER A 155 -2.51 -13.09 29.52
CA SER A 155 -3.67 -12.29 29.90
C SER A 155 -3.55 -10.86 29.37
N MET A 156 -4.70 -10.19 29.21
CA MET A 156 -4.71 -8.77 28.81
C MET A 156 -3.99 -7.88 29.83
N PHE A 157 -4.04 -8.25 31.12
CA PHE A 157 -3.35 -7.53 32.17
C PHE A 157 -1.83 -7.64 32.03
N ALA A 158 -1.31 -8.85 31.87
CA ALA A 158 0.12 -9.09 31.68
C ALA A 158 0.63 -8.44 30.37
N LEU A 159 -0.18 -8.42 29.31
CA LEU A 159 0.14 -7.70 28.08
C LEU A 159 0.34 -6.20 28.33
N PHE A 160 -0.57 -5.56 29.07
CA PHE A 160 -0.45 -4.13 29.37
C PHE A 160 0.75 -3.82 30.27
N ASP A 161 1.07 -4.68 31.24
CA ASP A 161 2.25 -4.53 32.08
C ASP A 161 3.55 -4.59 31.26
N GLU A 162 3.63 -5.54 30.33
CA GLU A 162 4.80 -5.68 29.44
C GLU A 162 4.92 -4.56 28.41
N LEU A 163 3.80 -4.07 27.87
CA LEU A 163 3.79 -2.87 27.03
C LEU A 163 4.28 -1.64 27.81
N ASN A 164 3.85 -1.50 29.06
CA ASN A 164 4.26 -0.41 29.94
C ASN A 164 5.76 -0.45 30.23
N LYS A 165 6.34 -1.62 30.53
CA LYS A 165 7.79 -1.82 30.70
C LYS A 165 8.59 -1.43 29.45
N ARG A 166 7.97 -1.52 28.27
CA ARG A 166 8.57 -1.17 26.97
C ARG A 166 8.25 0.27 26.52
N GLY A 167 7.66 1.09 27.40
CA GLY A 167 7.38 2.51 27.16
C GLY A 167 6.07 2.80 26.44
N GLU A 168 5.26 1.77 26.14
CA GLU A 168 3.91 1.93 25.58
C GLU A 168 2.87 1.88 26.72
N THR A 169 2.79 2.97 27.48
CA THR A 169 1.87 3.08 28.62
C THR A 169 0.40 3.16 28.18
N ILE A 170 -0.52 2.80 29.07
CA ILE A 170 -1.97 2.92 28.84
C ILE A 170 -2.36 4.36 28.49
N GLU A 171 -1.75 5.35 29.12
CA GLU A 171 -1.98 6.77 28.83
C GLU A 171 -1.53 7.13 27.41
N SER A 172 -0.37 6.62 26.98
CA SER A 172 0.13 6.81 25.61
C SER A 172 -0.81 6.19 24.58
N ILE A 173 -1.26 4.96 24.84
CA ILE A 173 -2.23 4.23 23.99
C ILE A 173 -3.55 4.99 23.93
N ASN A 174 -4.09 5.42 25.06
CA ASN A 174 -5.35 6.17 25.14
C ASN A 174 -5.25 7.52 24.43
N ARG A 175 -4.12 8.23 24.56
CA ARG A 175 -3.88 9.49 23.85
C ARG A 175 -3.85 9.26 22.34
N LYS A 176 -3.11 8.24 21.86
CA LYS A 176 -3.08 7.85 20.44
C LYS A 176 -4.49 7.49 19.94
N ALA A 177 -5.27 6.73 20.73
CA ALA A 177 -6.64 6.36 20.39
C ALA A 177 -7.58 7.57 20.29
N LYS A 178 -7.54 8.50 21.25
CA LYS A 178 -8.34 9.74 21.23
C LYS A 178 -7.99 10.62 20.02
N MET A 179 -6.71 10.72 19.66
CA MET A 179 -6.26 11.44 18.48
C MET A 179 -6.76 10.79 17.19
N LYS A 180 -6.69 9.45 17.07
CA LYS A 180 -7.24 8.73 15.92
C LYS A 180 -8.77 8.90 15.83
N ALA A 181 -9.47 8.83 16.96
CA ALA A 181 -10.92 9.02 17.00
C ALA A 181 -11.35 10.44 16.60
N SER A 182 -10.57 11.48 16.96
CA SER A 182 -10.87 12.85 16.56
C SER A 182 -10.64 13.08 15.06
N ILE A 183 -9.66 12.40 14.46
CA ILE A 183 -9.45 12.39 13.00
C ILE A 183 -10.63 11.69 12.31
N ILE A 184 -11.01 10.49 12.77
CA ILE A 184 -12.14 9.73 12.20
C ILE A 184 -13.45 10.52 12.26
N LYS A 185 -13.70 11.27 13.34
CA LYS A 185 -14.91 12.12 13.45
C LYS A 185 -14.94 13.32 12.50
N ARG A 186 -13.79 13.72 11.95
CA ARG A 186 -13.64 14.84 11.02
C ARG A 186 -13.68 14.41 9.55
N LEU A 187 -13.67 13.10 9.30
CA LEU A 187 -13.81 12.44 8.00
C LEU A 187 -15.26 12.01 7.79
#